data_AF-A0A2A5BUU0-F1
#
_entry.id   AF-A0A2A5BUU0-F1
#
_cell.length_a   1.000
_cell.length_b   1.000
_cell.length_c   1.000
_cell.angle_alpha   90.00
_cell.angle_beta   90.00
_cell.angle_gamma   90.00
#
_symmetry.space_group_name_H-M   'P 1'
#
loop_
_entity.id
_entity.type
_entity.pdbx_description
1 polymer ?
#
loop_
_entity_poly.entity_id
_entity_poly.type
_entity_poly.pdbx_seq_one_letter_code
_entity_poly.pdbx_strand_id
1 'polypeptide(L)'
;MNRKGMTGMIRLQKWQLDEKRRDLVALEKMHDDFKQNLTDLQNELIAEQRKVAESPIVSIAYAGYAKQVIARRVNIVNSMLEIEVSIENSKDQVAEAFKELKKYEVVEQRERERELHARNLRQQNELDELAINMHRRQNTG
;
A
#
# COMPACT_ATOMS: atom_id res chain seq x y z
N MET A 1 28.66 -4.94 -1.34
CA MET A 1 27.75 -4.59 -0.23
C MET A 1 27.62 -5.81 0.67
N ASN A 2 27.78 -5.70 2.00
CA ASN A 2 27.73 -6.86 2.90
C ASN A 2 26.27 -7.31 3.15
N ARG A 3 26.02 -8.63 3.31
CA ARG A 3 24.68 -9.25 3.43
C ARG A 3 23.80 -8.58 4.49
N LYS A 4 24.39 -8.25 5.64
CA LYS A 4 23.71 -7.53 6.74
C LYS A 4 23.16 -6.15 6.32
N GLY A 5 23.88 -5.44 5.45
CA GLY A 5 23.43 -4.15 4.90
C GLY A 5 22.28 -4.31 3.91
N MET A 6 22.29 -5.35 3.08
CA MET A 6 21.21 -5.64 2.13
C MET A 6 19.90 -5.99 2.84
N THR A 7 19.97 -6.88 3.84
CA THR A 7 18.79 -7.24 4.65
C THR A 7 18.22 -6.04 5.39
N GLY A 8 19.08 -5.13 5.88
CA GLY A 8 18.65 -3.87 6.50
C GLY A 8 17.90 -2.97 5.51
N MET A 9 18.40 -2.84 4.29
CA MET A 9 17.75 -2.03 3.25
C MET A 9 16.40 -2.61 2.83
N ILE A 10 16.29 -3.93 2.64
CA ILE A 10 15.01 -4.59 2.36
C ILE A 10 13.99 -4.31 3.47
N ARG A 11 14.42 -4.34 4.74
CA ARG A 11 13.54 -4.03 5.87
C ARG A 11 13.05 -2.59 5.83
N LEU A 12 13.95 -1.64 5.55
CA LEU A 12 13.59 -0.24 5.40
C LEU A 12 12.58 -0.04 4.27
N GLN A 13 12.80 -0.67 3.11
CA GLN A 13 11.89 -0.59 1.96
C GLN A 13 10.52 -1.20 2.24
N LYS A 14 10.46 -2.32 2.99
CA LYS A 14 9.18 -2.89 3.45
C LYS A 14 8.42 -1.92 4.35
N TRP A 15 9.13 -1.31 5.30
CA TRP A 15 8.53 -0.32 6.19
C TRP A 15 7.99 0.89 5.43
N GLN A 16 8.74 1.41 4.45
CA GLN A 16 8.29 2.50 3.57
C GLN A 16 7.05 2.11 2.76
N LEU A 17 7.01 0.90 2.18
CA LEU A 17 5.83 0.41 1.48
C LEU A 17 4.61 0.30 2.39
N ASP A 18 4.79 -0.21 3.61
CA ASP A 18 3.72 -0.35 4.58
C ASP A 18 3.19 1.01 5.06
N GLU A 19 4.06 2.00 5.22
CA GLU A 19 3.69 3.39 5.51
C GLU A 19 2.82 3.96 4.38
N LYS A 20 3.26 3.86 3.13
CA LYS A 20 2.49 4.34 1.96
C LYS A 20 1.13 3.66 1.82
N ARG A 21 1.05 2.36 2.13
CA ARG A 21 -0.23 1.64 2.14
C ARG A 21 -1.17 2.14 3.23
N ARG A 22 -0.64 2.47 4.42
CA ARG A 22 -1.46 3.06 5.50
C ARG A 22 -2.00 4.43 5.09
N ASP A 23 -1.18 5.24 4.45
CA ASP A 23 -1.61 6.55 3.94
C ASP A 23 -2.73 6.41 2.89
N LEU A 24 -2.58 5.47 1.95
CA LEU A 24 -3.62 5.15 0.97
C LEU A 24 -4.93 4.72 1.65
N VAL A 25 -4.86 3.78 2.60
CA VAL A 25 -6.06 3.32 3.34
C VAL A 25 -6.72 4.45 4.12
N ALA A 26 -5.94 5.38 4.68
CA ALA A 26 -6.48 6.55 5.37
C ALA A 26 -7.23 7.49 4.42
N LEU A 27 -6.72 7.71 3.21
CA LEU A 27 -7.39 8.51 2.18
C LEU A 27 -8.67 7.83 1.68
N GLU A 28 -8.64 6.53 1.42
CA GLU A 28 -9.81 5.74 1.01
C GLU A 28 -10.91 5.79 2.08
N LYS A 29 -10.53 5.64 3.36
CA LYS A 29 -11.47 5.77 4.48
C LYS A 29 -12.08 7.17 4.53
N MET A 30 -11.28 8.22 4.37
CA MET A 30 -11.77 9.60 4.36
C MET A 30 -12.77 9.82 3.21
N HIS A 31 -12.52 9.26 2.03
CA HIS A 31 -13.45 9.30 0.90
C HIS A 31 -14.78 8.64 1.21
N ASP A 32 -14.75 7.45 1.82
CA ASP A 32 -15.95 6.74 2.22
C ASP A 32 -16.74 7.46 3.32
N ASP A 33 -16.05 8.08 4.28
CA ASP A 33 -16.69 8.93 5.30
C ASP A 33 -17.43 10.11 4.64
N PHE A 34 -16.88 10.72 3.58
CA PHE A 34 -17.58 11.76 2.82
C PHE A 34 -18.80 11.25 2.05
N LYS A 35 -18.74 10.05 1.45
CA LYS A 35 -19.92 9.42 0.83
C LYS A 35 -21.03 9.18 1.83
N GLN A 36 -20.68 8.71 3.02
CA GLN A 36 -21.65 8.49 4.09
C GLN A 36 -22.29 9.82 4.53
N ASN A 37 -21.46 10.84 4.77
CA ASN A 37 -21.94 12.19 5.11
C ASN A 37 -22.90 12.76 4.04
N LEU A 38 -22.63 12.50 2.75
CA LEU A 38 -23.50 12.94 1.66
C LEU A 38 -24.84 12.20 1.67
N THR A 39 -24.82 10.90 1.96
CA THR A 39 -26.03 10.07 2.09
C THR A 39 -26.88 10.52 3.27
N ASP A 40 -26.26 10.77 4.42
CA ASP A 40 -26.94 11.25 5.63
C ASP A 40 -27.57 12.62 5.40
N LEU A 41 -26.85 13.53 4.74
CA LEU A 41 -27.35 14.86 4.39
C LEU A 41 -28.56 14.79 3.43
N GLN A 42 -28.58 13.84 2.49
CA GLN A 42 -29.72 13.62 1.60
C GLN A 42 -30.94 13.09 2.37
N ASN A 43 -30.73 12.15 3.30
CA ASN A 43 -31.80 11.62 4.14
C ASN A 43 -32.40 12.70 5.04
N GLU A 44 -31.57 13.55 5.63
CA GLU A 44 -32.00 14.69 6.46
C GLU A 44 -32.86 15.67 5.63
N LEU A 45 -32.41 16.01 4.42
CA LEU A 45 -33.15 16.90 3.51
C LEU A 45 -34.53 16.33 3.15
N ILE A 46 -34.64 15.04 2.87
CA ILE A 46 -35.92 14.37 2.56
C ILE A 46 -36.85 14.41 3.78
N ALA A 47 -36.32 14.17 4.98
CA ALA A 47 -37.10 14.25 6.21
C ALA A 47 -37.64 15.68 6.43
N GLU A 48 -36.81 16.69 6.19
CA GLU A 48 -37.20 18.09 6.36
C GLU A 48 -38.22 18.54 5.30
N GLN A 49 -38.10 18.04 4.06
CA GLN A 49 -39.10 18.25 3.00
C GLN A 49 -40.48 17.72 3.38
N ARG A 50 -40.55 16.54 3.97
CA ARG A 50 -41.83 15.92 4.39
C ARG A 50 -42.52 16.76 5.46
N LYS A 51 -41.78 17.27 6.45
CA LYS A 51 -42.33 18.13 7.51
C LYS A 51 -42.94 19.44 6.95
N VAL A 52 -42.31 20.02 5.93
CA VAL A 52 -42.81 21.25 5.29
C VAL A 52 -44.07 20.98 4.46
N ALA A 53 -44.16 19.81 3.82
CA ALA A 53 -45.36 19.39 3.11
C ALA A 53 -46.58 19.25 4.05
N GLU A 54 -46.35 18.93 5.33
CA GLU A 54 -47.39 18.81 6.36
C GLU A 54 -47.82 20.17 6.96
N SER A 55 -47.01 21.22 6.86
CA SER A 55 -47.30 22.54 7.44
C SER A 55 -46.79 23.71 6.57
N PRO A 56 -47.69 24.44 5.87
CA PRO A 56 -47.32 25.56 4.99
C PRO A 56 -46.59 26.72 5.67
N ILE A 57 -46.76 26.88 6.99
CA ILE A 57 -46.15 27.96 7.79
C ILE A 57 -44.62 27.83 7.83
N VAL A 58 -44.06 26.63 7.60
CA VAL A 58 -42.62 26.34 7.69
C VAL A 58 -41.86 26.66 6.39
N SER A 59 -42.54 27.03 5.31
CA SER A 59 -41.96 27.13 3.95
C SER A 59 -40.80 28.13 3.82
N ILE A 60 -40.80 29.25 4.55
CA ILE A 60 -39.74 30.28 4.44
C ILE A 60 -38.45 29.80 5.13
N ALA A 61 -38.57 29.17 6.31
CA ALA A 61 -37.43 28.60 7.03
C ALA A 61 -36.75 27.48 6.22
N TYR A 62 -37.57 26.67 5.53
CA TYR A 62 -37.09 25.59 4.67
C TYR A 62 -36.24 26.07 3.48
N ALA A 63 -36.58 27.19 2.83
CA ALA A 63 -35.79 27.72 1.73
C ALA A 63 -34.36 28.11 2.15
N GLY A 64 -34.22 28.69 3.35
CA GLY A 64 -32.91 29.02 3.93
C GLY A 64 -32.09 27.77 4.26
N TYR A 65 -32.72 26.77 4.89
CA TYR A 65 -32.09 25.49 5.19
C TYR A 65 -31.64 24.75 3.92
N ALA A 66 -32.52 24.63 2.92
CA ALA A 66 -32.21 23.95 1.65
C ALA A 66 -31.00 24.59 0.94
N LYS A 67 -30.88 25.92 0.96
CA LYS A 67 -29.71 26.62 0.40
C LYS A 67 -28.41 26.24 1.11
N GLN A 68 -28.43 26.13 2.44
CA GLN A 68 -27.26 25.72 3.22
C GLN A 68 -26.88 24.26 2.95
N VAL A 69 -27.87 23.37 2.86
CA VAL A 69 -27.66 21.95 2.53
C VAL A 69 -27.04 21.79 1.13
N ILE A 70 -27.53 22.53 0.13
CA ILE A 70 -26.96 22.53 -1.22
C ILE A 70 -25.49 22.99 -1.18
N ALA A 71 -25.19 24.09 -0.49
CA ALA A 71 -23.82 24.57 -0.37
C ALA A 71 -22.90 23.54 0.30
N ARG A 72 -23.36 22.91 1.39
CA ARG A 72 -22.62 21.84 2.07
C ARG A 72 -22.38 20.63 1.16
N ARG A 73 -23.39 20.23 0.38
CA ARG A 73 -23.26 19.13 -0.59
C ARG A 73 -22.21 19.43 -1.66
N VAL A 74 -22.22 20.65 -2.21
CA VAL A 74 -21.21 21.08 -3.21
C VAL A 74 -19.80 21.00 -2.60
N ASN A 75 -19.63 21.47 -1.37
CA ASN A 75 -18.33 21.39 -0.69
C ASN A 75 -17.87 19.95 -0.49
N ILE A 76 -18.74 19.05 -0.01
CA ILE A 76 -18.42 17.63 0.16
C ILE A 76 -18.00 16.99 -1.16
N VAL A 77 -18.75 17.24 -2.24
CA VAL A 77 -18.43 16.70 -3.58
C VAL A 77 -17.07 17.20 -4.07
N ASN A 78 -16.78 18.49 -3.90
CA ASN A 78 -15.48 19.04 -4.28
C ASN A 78 -14.34 18.40 -3.47
N SER A 79 -14.50 18.25 -2.15
CA SER A 79 -13.52 17.58 -1.30
C SER A 79 -13.33 16.11 -1.68
N MET A 80 -14.39 15.40 -2.08
CA MET A 80 -14.27 14.03 -2.58
C MET A 80 -13.44 13.95 -3.85
N LEU A 81 -13.63 14.88 -4.80
CA LEU A 81 -12.83 14.93 -6.03
C LEU A 81 -11.35 15.19 -5.75
N GLU A 82 -11.04 16.08 -4.80
CA GLU A 82 -9.66 16.33 -4.36
C GLU A 82 -9.02 15.09 -3.70
N ILE A 83 -9.80 14.35 -2.90
CA ILE A 83 -9.35 13.11 -2.28
C ILE A 83 -9.16 12.00 -3.32
N GLU A 84 -10.00 11.90 -4.34
CA GLU A 84 -9.83 10.93 -5.43
C GLU A 84 -8.50 11.14 -6.16
N VAL A 85 -8.16 12.39 -6.46
CA VAL A 85 -6.84 12.73 -7.04
C VAL A 85 -5.71 12.35 -6.08
N SER A 86 -5.89 12.59 -4.78
CA SER A 86 -4.90 12.23 -3.76
C SER A 86 -4.74 10.71 -3.60
N ILE A 87 -5.82 9.94 -3.71
CA ILE A 87 -5.83 8.48 -3.71
C ILE A 87 -5.03 7.96 -4.90
N GLU A 88 -5.26 8.50 -6.10
CA GLU A 88 -4.53 8.06 -7.29
C GLU A 88 -3.01 8.33 -7.17
N ASN A 89 -2.65 9.53 -6.73
CA ASN A 89 -1.25 9.86 -6.42
C ASN A 89 -0.64 8.94 -5.35
N SER A 90 -1.43 8.54 -4.35
CA SER A 90 -0.99 7.62 -3.30
C SER A 90 -0.80 6.19 -3.82
N LYS A 91 -1.68 5.72 -4.72
CA LYS A 91 -1.50 4.42 -5.41
C LYS A 91 -0.21 4.39 -6.21
N ASP A 92 0.12 5.46 -6.92
CA ASP A 92 1.39 5.58 -7.64
C ASP A 92 2.60 5.50 -6.70
N GLN A 93 2.53 6.17 -5.54
CA GLN A 93 3.58 6.09 -4.52
C GLN A 93 3.74 4.69 -3.95
N VAL A 94 2.63 3.98 -3.69
CA VAL A 94 2.65 2.57 -3.25
C VAL A 94 3.27 1.68 -4.33
N ALA A 95 2.91 1.90 -5.60
CA ALA A 95 3.45 1.15 -6.71
C ALA A 95 4.97 1.37 -6.86
N GLU A 96 5.43 2.60 -6.71
CA GLU A 96 6.86 2.91 -6.80
C GLU A 96 7.65 2.33 -5.62
N ALA A 97 7.16 2.47 -4.38
CA ALA A 97 7.77 1.83 -3.21
C ALA A 97 7.85 0.30 -3.35
N PHE A 98 6.83 -0.31 -3.93
CA PHE A 98 6.82 -1.75 -4.21
C PHE A 98 7.88 -2.14 -5.25
N LYS A 99 8.03 -1.36 -6.34
CA LYS A 99 9.08 -1.60 -7.34
C LYS A 99 10.48 -1.49 -6.72
N GLU A 100 10.72 -0.48 -5.88
CA GLU A 100 12.00 -0.32 -5.18
C GLU A 100 12.29 -1.53 -4.28
N LEU A 101 11.33 -1.95 -3.46
CA LEU A 101 11.46 -3.17 -2.67
C LEU A 101 11.83 -4.38 -3.54
N LYS A 102 11.16 -4.56 -4.69
CA LYS A 102 11.44 -5.67 -5.60
C LYS A 102 12.84 -5.64 -6.19
N LYS A 103 13.40 -4.47 -6.50
CA LYS A 103 14.79 -4.35 -6.95
C LYS A 103 15.74 -4.93 -5.91
N TYR A 104 15.58 -4.58 -4.63
CA TYR A 104 16.44 -5.11 -3.56
C TYR A 104 16.24 -6.61 -3.32
N GLU A 105 15.00 -7.11 -3.35
CA GLU A 105 14.70 -8.55 -3.21
C GLU A 105 15.37 -9.37 -4.32
N VAL A 106 15.32 -8.90 -5.58
CA VAL A 106 15.98 -9.58 -6.72
C VAL A 106 17.50 -9.59 -6.57
N VAL A 107 18.10 -8.49 -6.12
CA VAL A 107 19.55 -8.43 -5.88
C VAL A 107 19.95 -9.40 -4.76
N GLU A 108 19.20 -9.45 -3.66
CA GLU A 108 19.46 -10.37 -2.54
C GLU A 108 19.34 -11.84 -2.94
N GLN A 109 18.33 -12.18 -3.76
CA GLN A 109 18.18 -13.51 -4.32
C GLN A 109 19.40 -13.91 -5.17
N ARG A 110 19.84 -13.04 -6.08
CA ARG A 110 21.01 -13.30 -6.95
C ARG A 110 22.30 -13.48 -6.15
N GLU A 111 22.50 -12.70 -5.09
CA GLU A 111 23.66 -12.89 -4.19
C GLU A 111 23.58 -14.23 -3.47
N ARG A 112 22.39 -14.62 -2.99
CA ARG A 112 22.17 -15.90 -2.30
C ARG A 112 22.45 -17.09 -3.23
N GLU A 113 22.02 -17.02 -4.48
CA GLU A 113 22.28 -18.03 -5.50
C GLU A 113 23.78 -18.15 -5.81
N ARG A 114 24.49 -17.03 -5.95
CA ARG A 114 25.96 -17.02 -6.12
C ARG A 114 26.68 -17.66 -4.94
N GLU A 115 26.30 -17.30 -3.72
CA GLU A 115 26.89 -17.85 -2.50
C GLU A 115 26.65 -19.37 -2.39
N LEU A 116 25.45 -19.84 -2.74
CA LEU A 116 25.12 -21.26 -2.76
C LEU A 116 25.95 -22.01 -3.79
N HIS A 117 26.05 -21.49 -5.01
CA HIS A 117 26.85 -22.11 -6.07
C HIS A 117 28.33 -22.18 -5.68
N ALA A 118 28.89 -21.10 -5.13
CA ALA A 118 30.28 -21.08 -4.67
C ALA A 118 30.54 -22.02 -3.47
N ARG A 119 29.53 -22.32 -2.64
CA ARG A 119 29.64 -23.33 -1.59
C ARG A 119 29.62 -24.74 -2.17
N ASN A 120 28.71 -25.02 -3.09
CA ASN A 120 28.59 -26.32 -3.72
C ASN A 120 29.87 -26.70 -4.51
N LEU A 121 30.44 -25.74 -5.26
CA LEU A 121 31.72 -25.95 -5.96
C LEU A 121 32.87 -26.25 -5.00
N ARG A 122 32.96 -25.54 -3.87
CA ARG A 122 33.97 -25.82 -2.84
C ARG A 122 33.81 -27.21 -2.25
N GLN A 123 32.59 -27.58 -1.89
CA GLN A 123 32.28 -28.90 -1.35
C GLN A 123 32.60 -30.02 -2.36
N GLN A 124 32.30 -29.82 -3.64
CA GLN A 124 32.62 -30.77 -4.70
C GLN A 124 34.13 -30.97 -4.84
N ASN A 125 34.90 -29.88 -4.91
CA ASN A 125 36.35 -29.95 -4.99
C ASN A 125 36.96 -30.67 -3.78
N GLU A 126 36.47 -30.42 -2.57
CA GLU A 126 36.91 -31.12 -1.35
C GLU A 126 36.65 -32.62 -1.42
N LEU A 127 35.48 -33.04 -1.91
CA LEU A 127 35.12 -34.45 -2.09
C LEU A 127 36.01 -35.12 -3.15
N ASP A 128 36.27 -34.44 -4.27
CA ASP A 128 37.13 -34.95 -5.34
C ASP A 128 38.58 -35.13 -4.87
N GLU A 129 39.12 -34.18 -4.09
CA GLU A 129 40.45 -34.30 -3.48
C GLU A 129 40.54 -35.50 -2.52
N LEU A 130 39.52 -35.72 -1.69
CA LEU A 130 39.45 -36.87 -0.79
C LEU A 130 39.41 -38.19 -1.56
N ALA A 131 38.62 -38.27 -2.63
CA ALA A 131 38.53 -39.44 -3.49
C ALA A 131 39.88 -39.79 -4.14
N ILE A 132 40.58 -38.79 -4.69
CA ILE A 132 41.92 -38.97 -5.28
C ILE A 132 42.93 -39.48 -4.23
N ASN A 133 42.90 -38.89 -3.04
CA ASN A 133 43.80 -39.29 -1.95
C ASN A 133 43.54 -40.72 -1.46
N MET A 134 42.26 -41.12 -1.37
CA MET A 134 41.90 -42.50 -1.03
C MET A 134 42.37 -43.49 -2.10
N HIS A 135 42.15 -43.19 -3.38
CA HIS A 135 42.60 -44.04 -4.47
C HIS A 135 44.12 -44.19 -4.51
N ARG A 136 44.90 -43.12 -4.26
CA ARG A 136 46.37 -43.22 -4.18
C ARG A 136 46.82 -44.17 -3.08
N ARG A 137 46.20 -44.11 -1.89
CA ARG A 137 46.55 -44.97 -0.75
C ARG A 137 46.29 -46.45 -1.03
N GLN A 138 45.22 -46.77 -1.76
CA GLN A 138 44.90 -48.16 -2.13
C GLN A 138 45.84 -48.72 -3.20
N ASN A 139 46.38 -47.89 -4.08
CA ASN A 139 47.31 -48.33 -5.14
C ASN A 139 48.79 -48.42 -4.69
N THR A 140 49.12 -47.97 -3.48
CA THR A 140 50.49 -47.96 -2.94
C THR A 140 50.70 -48.91 -1.76
N GLY A 141 49.73 -49.78 -1.46
CA GLY A 141 49.85 -50.91 -0.51
C GLY A 141 49.60 -52.24 -1.22
#